data_AF-A0A2P1JHE3-F1
#
_entry.id   AF-A0A2P1JHE3-F1
#
_cell.length_a   1.000
_cell.length_b   1.000
_cell.length_c   1.000
_cell.angle_alpha   90.00
_cell.angle_beta   90.00
_cell.angle_gamma   90.00
#
_symmetry.space_group_name_H-M   'P 1'
#
loop_
_entity.id
_entity.type
_entity.pdbx_description
1 polymer ?
#
loop_
_entity_poly.entity_id
_entity_poly.type
_entity_poly.pdbx_seq_one_letter_code
_entity_poly.pdbx_strand_id
1 'polypeptide(L)'
;MEKFSKAMVKNLVVCVQHHREIIKLAKDIQRIKEIGIFVLFASGALVLCTCLFQLSMVQFGSVESMMLLFFSICMLTEQFLYCWFGSDVIYKGSLILQAAYNTP
;
A
#
# COMPACT_ATOMS: atom_id res chain seq x y z
N MET A 1 -24.88 28.23 22.72
CA MET A 1 -24.52 26.80 22.78
C MET A 1 -25.21 25.96 21.70
N GLU A 2 -26.51 26.13 21.45
CA GLU A 2 -27.26 25.30 20.48
C GLU A 2 -26.79 25.39 19.01
N LYS A 3 -26.39 26.58 18.54
CA LYS A 3 -25.81 26.75 17.19
C LYS A 3 -24.47 26.03 17.00
N PHE A 4 -23.67 25.93 18.07
CA PHE A 4 -22.35 25.29 18.04
C PHE A 4 -22.49 23.76 17.97
N SER A 5 -23.42 23.18 18.75
CA SER A 5 -23.76 21.75 18.69
C SER A 5 -24.31 21.33 17.32
N LYS A 6 -25.21 22.12 16.71
CA LYS A 6 -25.73 21.83 15.36
C LYS A 6 -24.65 21.89 14.27
N ALA A 7 -23.70 22.82 14.38
CA ALA A 7 -22.58 22.89 13.45
C ALA A 7 -21.63 21.68 13.58
N MET A 8 -21.35 21.25 14.81
CA MET A 8 -20.51 20.08 15.10
C MET A 8 -21.13 18.78 14.54
N VAL A 9 -22.42 18.54 14.79
CA VAL A 9 -23.14 17.36 14.26
C VAL A 9 -23.14 17.36 12.73
N LYS A 10 -23.34 18.53 12.10
CA LYS A 10 -23.31 18.64 10.64
C LYS A 10 -21.95 18.27 10.06
N ASN A 11 -20.86 18.72 10.67
CA ASN A 11 -19.50 18.36 10.25
C ASN A 11 -19.20 16.87 10.45
N LEU A 12 -19.67 16.28 11.55
CA LEU A 12 -19.51 14.86 11.82
C LEU A 12 -20.21 14.01 10.74
N VAL A 13 -21.44 14.37 10.37
CA VAL A 13 -22.19 13.67 9.30
C VAL A 13 -21.42 13.72 7.98
N VAL A 14 -20.83 14.87 7.63
CA VAL A 14 -20.01 15.00 6.41
C VAL A 14 -18.75 14.12 6.48
N CYS A 15 -18.05 14.11 7.61
CA CYS A 15 -16.89 13.23 7.83
C CYS A 15 -17.23 11.76 7.69
N VAL A 16 -18.33 11.31 8.31
CA VAL A 16 -18.79 9.91 8.24
C VAL A 16 -19.17 9.53 6.81
N GLN A 17 -19.85 10.43 6.09
CA GLN A 17 -20.25 10.17 4.71
C GLN A 17 -19.04 10.10 3.77
N HIS A 18 -18.06 10.98 3.94
CA HIS A 18 -16.83 10.94 3.17
C HIS A 18 -16.00 9.67 3.46
N HIS A 19 -15.88 9.29 4.73
CA HIS A 19 -15.19 8.07 5.12
C HIS A 19 -15.87 6.82 4.55
N ARG A 20 -17.21 6.79 4.49
CA ARG A 20 -17.97 5.70 3.89
C ARG A 20 -17.68 5.53 2.40
N GLU A 21 -17.58 6.64 1.65
CA GLU A 21 -17.21 6.61 0.24
C GLU A 21 -15.76 6.11 0.03
N ILE A 22 -14.82 6.55 0.89
CA ILE A 22 -13.43 6.05 0.86
C ILE A 22 -13.38 4.54 1.10
N ILE A 23 -14.12 4.02 2.09
CA ILE A 23 -14.18 2.58 2.36
C ILE A 23 -14.79 1.82 1.19
N LYS A 24 -15.82 2.37 0.55
CA LYS A 24 -16.49 1.75 -0.59
C LYS A 24 -15.54 1.65 -1.78
N LEU A 25 -14.86 2.76 -2.10
CA LEU A 25 -13.82 2.80 -3.13
C LEU A 25 -12.68 1.81 -2.81
N ALA A 26 -12.21 1.78 -1.56
CA ALA A 26 -11.17 0.84 -1.14
C ALA A 26 -11.61 -0.62 -1.32
N LYS A 27 -12.84 -0.97 -0.96
CA LYS A 27 -13.41 -2.32 -1.16
C LYS A 27 -13.54 -2.70 -2.63
N ASP A 28 -13.95 -1.76 -3.48
CA ASP A 28 -14.07 -2.00 -4.92
C ASP A 28 -12.68 -2.22 -5.55
N ILE A 29 -11.68 -1.42 -5.16
CA ILE A 29 -10.29 -1.60 -5.55
C ILE A 29 -9.77 -2.95 -5.05
N GLN A 30 -10.01 -3.28 -3.79
CA GLN A 30 -9.51 -4.50 -3.16
C GLN A 30 -10.11 -5.76 -3.80
N ARG A 31 -11.41 -5.75 -4.17
CA ARG A 31 -12.06 -6.84 -4.92
C ARG A 31 -11.45 -7.05 -6.31
N ILE A 32 -11.09 -5.97 -7.00
CA ILE A 32 -10.49 -6.05 -8.34
C ILE A 32 -9.01 -6.45 -8.24
N LYS A 33 -8.34 -6.11 -7.15
CA LYS A 33 -6.88 -6.20 -6.99
C LYS A 33 -6.39 -7.33 -6.10
N GLU A 34 -7.24 -8.04 -5.34
CA GLU A 34 -6.78 -9.09 -4.41
C GLU A 34 -6.00 -10.21 -5.13
N ILE A 35 -6.53 -10.69 -6.25
CA ILE A 35 -5.86 -11.69 -7.10
C ILE A 35 -4.65 -11.05 -7.79
N GLY A 36 -4.79 -9.80 -8.27
CA GLY A 36 -3.72 -9.09 -8.97
C GLY A 36 -2.49 -8.84 -8.10
N ILE A 37 -2.69 -8.45 -6.83
CA ILE A 37 -1.61 -8.23 -5.86
C ILE A 37 -0.98 -9.58 -5.51
N PHE A 38 -1.77 -10.63 -5.28
CA PHE A 38 -1.21 -11.96 -5.02
C PHE A 38 -0.30 -12.43 -6.16
N VAL A 39 -0.75 -12.29 -7.40
CA VAL A 39 0.03 -12.65 -8.60
C VAL A 39 1.27 -11.77 -8.73
N LEU A 40 1.18 -10.46 -8.45
CA LEU A 40 2.32 -9.54 -8.46
C LEU A 40 3.38 -9.93 -7.42
N PHE A 41 2.98 -10.34 -6.22
CA PHE A 41 3.90 -10.81 -5.18
C PHE A 41 4.54 -12.15 -5.53
N ALA A 42 3.76 -13.11 -6.02
CA ALA A 42 4.26 -14.41 -6.43
C ALA A 42 5.21 -14.30 -7.64
N SER A 43 4.83 -13.55 -8.67
CA SER A 43 5.67 -13.34 -9.86
C SER A 43 6.92 -12.54 -9.51
N GLY A 44 6.80 -11.48 -8.71
CA GLY A 44 7.92 -10.70 -8.21
C GLY A 44 8.92 -11.55 -7.43
N ALA A 45 8.45 -12.44 -6.55
CA ALA A 45 9.31 -13.36 -5.81
C ALA A 45 10.06 -14.33 -6.74
N LEU A 46 9.37 -14.93 -7.71
CA LEU A 46 10.01 -15.82 -8.69
C LEU A 46 11.07 -15.10 -9.52
N VAL A 47 10.75 -13.90 -10.02
CA VAL A 47 11.69 -13.07 -10.78
C VAL A 47 12.92 -12.73 -9.94
N LEU A 48 12.72 -12.29 -8.69
CA LEU A 48 13.84 -11.98 -7.79
C LEU A 48 14.71 -13.21 -7.50
N CYS A 49 14.11 -14.37 -7.25
CA CYS A 49 14.86 -15.61 -7.06
C CYS A 49 15.70 -15.96 -8.30
N THR A 50 15.13 -15.82 -9.51
CA THR A 50 15.86 -16.09 -10.75
C THR A 50 17.00 -15.10 -10.98
N CYS A 51 16.79 -13.80 -10.72
CA CYS A 51 17.82 -12.78 -10.86
C CYS A 51 18.95 -12.97 -9.84
N LEU A 52 18.63 -13.29 -8.58
CA LEU A 52 19.62 -13.58 -7.55
C LEU A 52 20.44 -14.85 -7.89
N PHE A 53 19.79 -15.88 -8.43
CA PHE A 53 20.47 -17.08 -8.90
C PHE A 53 21.41 -16.78 -10.07
N GLN A 54 20.96 -16.01 -11.06
CA GLN A 54 21.80 -15.58 -12.18
C GLN A 54 22.97 -14.72 -11.71
N LEU A 55 22.75 -13.80 -10.77
CA LEU A 55 23.82 -13.00 -10.15
C LEU A 55 24.86 -13.87 -9.44
N SER A 56 24.45 -14.99 -8.83
CA SER A 56 25.38 -15.94 -8.20
C SER A 56 26.21 -16.75 -9.21
N MET A 57 25.79 -16.84 -10.47
CA MET A 57 26.43 -17.65 -11.50
C MET A 57 27.32 -16.80 -12.43
N VAL A 58 27.03 -15.51 -12.58
CA VAL A 58 27.80 -14.56 -13.41
C VAL A 58 29.03 -14.06 -12.65
N GLN A 59 30.15 -13.82 -13.35
CA GLN A 59 31.34 -13.24 -12.73
C GLN A 59 31.06 -11.82 -12.20
N PHE A 60 31.41 -11.60 -10.93
CA PHE A 60 31.33 -10.29 -10.29
C PHE A 60 32.16 -9.25 -11.07
N GLY A 61 31.54 -8.14 -11.44
CA GLY A 61 32.18 -7.05 -12.18
C GLY A 61 31.93 -7.06 -13.70
N SER A 62 31.18 -8.03 -14.23
CA SER A 62 30.70 -7.96 -15.62
C SER A 62 29.58 -6.93 -15.78
N VAL A 63 29.44 -6.36 -16.99
CA VAL A 63 28.33 -5.46 -17.34
C VAL A 63 26.97 -6.14 -17.12
N GLU A 64 26.89 -7.44 -17.41
CA GLU A 64 25.69 -8.25 -17.20
C GLU A 64 25.29 -8.34 -15.72
N SER A 65 26.27 -8.57 -14.82
CA SER A 65 26.02 -8.60 -13.38
C SER A 65 25.48 -7.27 -12.85
N MET A 66 26.00 -6.15 -13.36
CA MET A 66 25.57 -4.81 -12.97
C MET A 66 24.14 -4.53 -13.46
N MET A 67 23.80 -4.90 -14.69
CA MET A 67 22.44 -4.77 -15.23
C MET A 67 21.42 -5.61 -14.46
N LEU A 68 21.76 -6.87 -14.12
CA LEU A 68 20.90 -7.76 -13.32
C LEU A 68 20.69 -7.22 -11.91
N LEU A 69 21.72 -6.62 -11.30
CA LEU A 69 21.62 -5.96 -10.00
C LEU A 69 20.66 -4.77 -10.03
N PHE A 70 20.83 -3.86 -10.99
CA PHE A 70 19.92 -2.72 -11.13
C PHE A 70 18.49 -3.16 -11.40
N PHE A 71 18.29 -4.14 -12.28
CA PHE A 71 16.97 -4.71 -12.54
C PHE A 71 16.34 -5.28 -11.26
N SER A 72 17.10 -6.06 -10.48
CA SER A 72 16.64 -6.62 -9.21
C SER A 72 16.25 -5.54 -8.19
N ILE A 73 17.06 -4.48 -8.08
CA ILE A 73 16.79 -3.34 -7.17
C ILE A 73 15.52 -2.60 -7.61
N CYS A 74 15.34 -2.37 -8.91
CA CYS A 74 14.13 -1.74 -9.44
C CYS A 74 12.88 -2.57 -9.11
N MET A 75 12.92 -3.88 -9.36
CA MET A 75 11.78 -4.78 -9.07
C MET A 75 11.49 -4.86 -7.57
N LEU A 76 12.52 -4.88 -6.71
CA LEU A 76 12.36 -4.80 -5.25
C LEU A 76 11.71 -3.48 -4.82
N THR A 77 12.11 -2.37 -5.44
CA THR A 77 11.57 -1.04 -5.14
C THR A 77 10.09 -0.97 -5.49
N GLU A 78 9.69 -1.50 -6.65
CA GLU A 78 8.29 -1.58 -7.04
C GLU A 78 7.46 -2.32 -5.99
N GLN A 79 7.92 -3.51 -5.58
CA GLN A 79 7.23 -4.30 -4.55
C GLN A 79 7.16 -3.58 -3.20
N PHE A 80 8.27 -2.96 -2.79
CA PHE A 80 8.35 -2.23 -1.53
C PHE A 80 7.37 -1.05 -1.50
N LEU A 81 7.23 -0.31 -2.60
CA LEU A 81 6.27 0.79 -2.70
C LEU A 81 4.83 0.30 -2.52
N TYR A 82 4.45 -0.82 -3.16
CA TYR A 82 3.12 -1.41 -2.96
C TYR A 82 2.87 -1.79 -1.49
N CYS A 83 3.85 -2.42 -0.82
CA CYS A 83 3.78 -2.73 0.62
C CYS A 83 3.65 -1.48 1.48
N TRP A 84 4.40 -0.43 1.15
CA TRP A 84 4.42 0.83 1.88
C TRP A 84 3.06 1.53 1.82
N PHE A 85 2.48 1.65 0.63
CA PHE A 85 1.15 2.23 0.46
C PHE A 85 0.08 1.41 1.20
N GLY A 86 0.14 0.08 1.16
CA GLY A 86 -0.76 -0.77 1.94
C GLY A 86 -0.65 -0.51 3.44
N SER A 87 0.57 -0.38 3.95
CA SER A 87 0.83 -0.11 5.38
C SER A 87 0.37 1.28 5.80
N ASP A 88 0.61 2.31 4.97
CA ASP A 88 0.18 3.68 5.23
C ASP A 88 -1.36 3.80 5.29
N VAL A 89 -2.07 3.10 4.39
CA VAL A 89 -3.54 3.03 4.42
C VAL A 89 -4.04 2.39 5.72
N ILE A 90 -3.43 1.29 6.15
CA ILE A 90 -3.78 0.62 7.42
C ILE A 90 -3.52 1.55 8.61
N TYR A 91 -2.37 2.22 8.63
CA TYR A 91 -2.00 3.15 9.69
C TYR A 91 -2.93 4.37 9.77
N LYS A 92 -3.23 5.01 8.65
CA LYS A 92 -4.20 6.12 8.61
C LYS A 92 -5.59 5.66 9.03
N GLY A 93 -5.98 4.43 8.68
CA GLY A 93 -7.23 3.82 9.13
C GLY A 93 -7.31 3.68 10.65
N SER A 94 -6.23 3.25 11.31
CA SER A 94 -6.21 3.11 12.77
C SER A 94 -6.25 4.45 13.51
N LEU A 95 -5.65 5.50 12.94
CA LEU A 95 -5.72 6.86 13.49
C LEU A 95 -7.15 7.41 13.51
N ILE A 96 -7.99 7.11 12.51
CA ILE A 96 -9.40 7.53 12.49
C ILE A 96 -10.15 6.91 13.67
N LEU A 97 -9.91 5.62 13.94
CA LEU A 97 -10.49 4.93 15.09
C LEU A 97 -10.07 5.59 16.41
N GLN A 98 -8.78 5.85 16.57
CA GLN A 98 -8.25 6.52 17.78
C GLN A 98 -8.81 7.93 17.97
N ALA A 99 -8.93 8.71 16.89
CA ALA A 99 -9.51 10.05 16.93
C ALA A 99 -10.98 10.02 17.36
N ALA A 100 -11.76 9.05 16.88
CA ALA A 100 -13.15 8.86 17.29
C ALA A 100 -13.29 8.51 18.78
N TYR A 101 -12.39 7.67 19.33
CA TYR A 101 -12.39 7.30 20.75
C TYR A 101 -11.91 8.42 21.68
N ASN A 102 -10.94 9.22 21.25
CA ASN A 102 -10.36 10.29 22.07
C ASN A 102 -11.11 11.63 21.97
N THR A 103 -12.30 11.65 21.36
CA THR A 103 -13.14 12.85 21.32
C THR A 103 -13.85 13.01 22.69
N PRO A 104 -13.69 14.15 23.40
CA PRO A 104 -14.30 14.39 24.71
C PRO A 104 -15.83 14.59 24.65
#